data_AF-A0A0J8UAI6-F1
#
_entry.id   AF-A0A0J8UAI6-F1
#
_cell.length_a   1.000
_cell.length_b   1.000
_cell.length_c   1.000
_cell.angle_alpha   90.00
_cell.angle_beta   90.00
_cell.angle_gamma   90.00
#
_symmetry.space_group_name_H-M   'P 1'
#
loop_
_entity.id
_entity.type
_entity.pdbx_description
1 polymer ?
#
loop_
_entity_poly.entity_id
_entity_poly.type
_entity_poly.pdbx_seq_one_letter_code
_entity_poly.pdbx_strand_id
1 'polypeptide(L)'
;MHAALSERYGERWYVHGPLLDKRTIDQLSESWKRIPKTLRHDPKKNAAVHGRLIANCMFGFWTGLLDQGGATGIEAPRDQADYDEIWTSKILRRAFKGLRAEARKSNGTASREWVYARVKEVHALRNRISHHEPLVNGFPLPGQMDENQTPLRLTAEQGHEACMRLARMLDIHLADWLATNSRVPALLRIRPDPQGCAQQPDCVTRP
;
A
#
# COMPACT_ATOMS: atom_id res chain seq x y z
N MET A 1 -1.59 -10.22 -4.83
CA MET A 1 -0.42 -9.96 -5.70
C MET A 1 0.56 -11.14 -5.73
N HIS A 2 1.08 -11.59 -4.58
CA HIS A 2 1.96 -12.77 -4.50
C HIS A 2 1.44 -13.96 -5.31
N ALA A 3 0.21 -14.43 -5.05
CA ALA A 3 -0.37 -15.58 -5.77
C ALA A 3 -0.33 -15.42 -7.30
N ALA A 4 -0.64 -14.24 -7.83
CA ALA A 4 -0.62 -13.97 -9.27
C ALA A 4 0.80 -13.95 -9.86
N LEU A 5 1.78 -13.47 -9.08
CA LEU A 5 3.19 -13.51 -9.48
C LEU A 5 3.73 -14.95 -9.40
N SER A 6 3.38 -15.71 -8.36
CA SER A 6 3.78 -17.11 -8.21
C SER A 6 3.21 -18.00 -9.31
N GLU A 7 1.96 -17.78 -9.70
CA GLU A 7 1.34 -18.51 -10.81
C GLU A 7 2.08 -18.29 -12.13
N ARG A 8 2.68 -17.11 -12.34
CA ARG A 8 3.39 -16.77 -13.57
C ARG A 8 4.87 -17.17 -13.57
N TYR A 9 5.58 -16.93 -12.46
CA TYR A 9 7.04 -17.04 -12.38
C TYR A 9 7.52 -18.06 -11.34
N GLY A 10 6.60 -18.77 -10.68
CA GLY A 10 6.88 -19.68 -9.57
C GLY A 10 6.98 -18.99 -8.21
N GLU A 11 6.98 -19.78 -7.13
CA GLU A 11 7.01 -19.31 -5.73
C GLU A 11 8.16 -18.33 -5.41
N ARG A 12 9.26 -18.44 -6.17
CA ARG A 12 10.45 -17.60 -6.05
C ARG A 12 10.52 -16.54 -7.16
N TRP A 13 9.37 -16.01 -7.57
CA TRP A 13 9.24 -14.98 -8.61
C TRP A 13 10.17 -13.78 -8.38
N TYR A 14 10.50 -13.45 -7.13
CA TYR A 14 11.40 -12.35 -6.79
C TYR A 14 12.89 -12.65 -7.03
N VAL A 15 13.24 -13.90 -7.43
CA VAL A 15 14.61 -14.32 -7.78
C VAL A 15 14.73 -14.55 -9.30
N HIS A 16 13.71 -15.13 -9.91
CA HIS A 16 13.76 -15.60 -11.32
C HIS A 16 12.68 -14.99 -12.22
N GLY A 17 11.86 -14.09 -11.67
CA GLY A 17 10.76 -13.47 -12.39
C GLY A 17 11.14 -12.10 -12.96
N PRO A 18 10.30 -11.07 -12.75
CA PRO A 18 10.51 -9.76 -13.37
C PRO A 18 11.77 -9.07 -12.85
N LEU A 19 12.32 -8.17 -13.65
CA LEU A 19 13.37 -7.27 -13.22
C LEU A 19 12.81 -6.33 -12.16
N LEU A 20 13.44 -6.28 -10.98
CA LEU A 20 13.01 -5.45 -9.86
C LEU A 20 13.94 -4.25 -9.68
N ASP A 21 13.36 -3.10 -9.39
CA ASP A 21 14.12 -1.89 -9.06
C ASP A 21 14.91 -2.08 -7.75
N LYS A 22 15.96 -1.27 -7.57
CA LYS A 22 16.85 -1.35 -6.41
C LYS A 22 16.07 -1.22 -5.09
N ARG A 23 15.11 -0.30 -5.04
CA ARG A 23 14.25 -0.06 -3.87
C ARG A 23 13.52 -1.33 -3.44
N THR A 24 12.95 -2.07 -4.39
CA THR A 24 12.20 -3.31 -4.15
C THR A 24 13.12 -4.42 -3.67
N ILE A 25 14.32 -4.53 -4.27
CA ILE A 25 15.37 -5.47 -3.83
C ILE A 25 15.86 -5.17 -2.42
N ASP A 26 16.06 -3.89 -2.07
CA ASP A 26 16.49 -3.47 -0.73
C ASP A 26 15.43 -3.84 0.32
N GLN A 27 14.14 -3.65 0.02
CA GLN A 27 13.04 -4.04 0.90
C GLN A 27 12.91 -5.55 1.09
N LEU A 28 13.12 -6.34 0.03
CA LEU A 28 13.20 -7.81 0.14
C LEU A 28 14.39 -8.23 1.00
N SER A 29 15.55 -7.60 0.80
CA SER A 29 16.75 -7.87 1.57
C SER A 29 16.54 -7.57 3.06
N GLU A 30 15.87 -6.47 3.38
CA GLU A 30 15.52 -6.13 4.76
C GLU A 30 14.50 -7.11 5.36
N SER A 31 13.48 -7.50 4.59
CA SER A 31 12.50 -8.51 4.99
C SER A 31 13.15 -9.89 5.25
N TRP A 32 14.19 -10.23 4.48
CA TRP A 32 14.99 -11.44 4.65
C TRP A 32 15.78 -11.43 5.96
N LYS A 33 16.37 -10.29 6.35
CA LYS A 33 17.13 -10.17 7.61
C LYS A 33 16.27 -10.43 8.84
N ARG A 34 14.97 -10.12 8.77
CA ARG A 34 13.99 -10.36 9.86
C ARG A 34 13.66 -11.84 10.07
N ILE A 35 13.99 -12.71 9.12
CA ILE A 35 13.77 -14.15 9.27
C ILE A 35 14.84 -14.73 10.22
N PRO A 36 14.44 -15.52 11.24
CA PRO A 36 15.39 -16.21 12.12
C PRO A 36 16.47 -16.96 11.33
N LYS A 37 17.74 -16.87 11.76
CA LYS A 37 18.88 -17.49 11.07
C LYS A 37 18.69 -19.00 10.88
N THR A 38 18.09 -19.68 11.87
CA THR A 38 17.79 -21.12 11.84
C THR A 38 16.89 -21.52 10.66
N LEU A 39 15.98 -20.64 10.26
CA LEU A 39 15.05 -20.88 9.15
C LEU A 39 15.62 -20.49 7.78
N ARG A 40 16.70 -19.68 7.77
CA ARG A 40 17.42 -19.29 6.55
C ARG A 40 18.41 -20.35 6.08
N HIS A 41 18.68 -21.37 6.88
CA HIS A 41 19.56 -22.47 6.50
C HIS A 41 18.92 -23.29 5.37
N ASP A 42 19.64 -23.46 4.26
CA ASP A 42 19.18 -24.11 3.02
C ASP A 42 17.80 -23.64 2.50
N PRO A 43 17.72 -22.39 1.99
CA PRO A 43 16.46 -21.82 1.51
C PRO A 43 15.80 -22.61 0.37
N LYS A 44 16.57 -23.42 -0.36
CA LYS A 44 16.05 -24.21 -1.48
C LYS A 44 15.18 -25.38 -1.01
N LYS A 45 15.48 -25.93 0.17
CA LYS A 45 14.72 -27.06 0.76
C LYS A 45 13.63 -26.60 1.70
N ASN A 46 13.78 -25.43 2.31
CA ASN A 46 12.80 -24.91 3.27
C ASN A 46 11.76 -24.02 2.57
N ALA A 47 10.73 -24.61 1.96
CA ALA A 47 9.66 -23.84 1.28
C ALA A 47 8.98 -22.81 2.20
N ALA A 48 8.93 -23.06 3.52
CA ALA A 48 8.35 -22.13 4.48
C ALA A 48 9.14 -20.80 4.58
N VAL A 49 10.43 -20.78 4.22
CA VAL A 49 11.23 -19.55 4.22
C VAL A 49 10.72 -18.53 3.20
N HIS A 50 10.19 -19.00 2.07
CA HIS A 50 9.67 -18.14 1.00
C HIS A 50 8.36 -17.48 1.42
N GLY A 51 7.42 -18.28 1.96
CA GLY A 51 6.19 -17.75 2.53
C GLY A 51 6.45 -16.74 3.65
N ARG A 52 7.44 -17.00 4.52
CA ARG A 52 7.87 -16.08 5.58
C ARG A 52 8.48 -14.78 5.05
N LEU A 53 9.31 -14.86 4.01
CA LEU A 53 9.86 -13.67 3.37
C LEU A 53 8.74 -12.76 2.85
N ILE A 54 7.82 -13.34 2.08
CA ILE A 54 6.69 -12.61 1.50
C ILE A 54 5.76 -12.07 2.58
N ALA A 55 5.51 -12.82 3.66
CA ALA A 55 4.71 -12.37 4.80
C ALA A 55 5.37 -11.24 5.59
N ASN A 56 6.71 -11.17 5.61
CA ASN A 56 7.46 -10.08 6.25
C ASN A 56 7.50 -8.79 5.41
N CYS A 57 7.10 -8.85 4.14
CA CYS A 57 7.03 -7.65 3.30
C CYS A 57 5.93 -6.70 3.79
N MET A 58 6.33 -5.47 4.09
CA MET A 58 5.42 -4.41 4.54
C MET A 58 4.53 -3.91 3.41
N PHE A 59 3.46 -3.17 3.74
CA PHE A 59 2.57 -2.57 2.74
C PHE A 59 3.32 -1.77 1.66
N GLY A 60 4.34 -1.01 2.06
CA GLY A 60 5.19 -0.22 1.15
C GLY A 60 5.85 -1.03 0.02
N PHE A 61 6.20 -2.30 0.28
CA PHE A 61 6.74 -3.21 -0.75
C PHE A 61 5.72 -3.50 -1.84
N TRP A 62 4.50 -3.86 -1.43
CA TRP A 62 3.41 -4.12 -2.37
C TRP A 62 2.99 -2.86 -3.13
N THR A 63 3.03 -1.70 -2.47
CA THR A 63 2.78 -0.42 -3.16
C THR A 63 3.87 -0.11 -4.19
N GLY A 64 5.13 -0.46 -3.90
CA GLY A 64 6.26 -0.21 -4.80
C GLY A 64 6.16 -0.99 -6.11
N LEU A 65 5.64 -2.22 -6.07
CA LEU A 65 5.38 -3.03 -7.27
C LEU A 65 4.29 -2.46 -8.19
N LEU A 66 3.51 -1.49 -7.72
CA LEU A 66 2.49 -0.78 -8.51
C LEU A 66 3.04 0.54 -9.07
N ASP A 67 4.22 0.96 -8.65
CA ASP A 67 4.90 2.14 -9.20
C ASP A 67 5.39 1.88 -10.63
N GLN A 68 6.02 2.85 -11.28
CA GLN A 68 6.51 2.70 -12.66
C GLN A 68 7.73 1.77 -12.80
N GLY A 69 8.37 1.43 -11.69
CA GLY A 69 9.71 0.85 -11.68
C GLY A 69 10.77 1.94 -11.58
N GLY A 70 12.03 1.57 -11.75
CA GLY A 70 13.14 2.47 -11.46
C GLY A 70 14.49 1.80 -11.71
N ALA A 71 15.55 2.52 -11.34
CA ALA A 71 16.91 2.02 -11.48
C ALA A 71 17.10 0.73 -10.68
N THR A 72 17.67 -0.29 -11.32
CA THR A 72 17.95 -1.60 -10.72
C THR A 72 19.27 -1.60 -9.96
N GLY A 73 20.18 -0.68 -10.31
CA GLY A 73 21.53 -0.60 -9.76
C GLY A 73 22.54 -1.54 -10.42
N ILE A 74 22.19 -2.13 -11.58
CA ILE A 74 23.12 -2.87 -12.45
C ILE A 74 23.31 -2.13 -13.78
N GLU A 75 24.30 -2.54 -14.57
CA GLU A 75 24.62 -1.89 -15.85
C GLU A 75 23.60 -2.21 -16.95
N ALA A 76 23.60 -1.36 -17.99
CA ALA A 76 22.76 -1.53 -19.18
C ALA A 76 22.99 -2.91 -19.84
N PRO A 77 21.95 -3.52 -20.44
CA PRO A 77 20.62 -2.97 -20.72
C PRO A 77 19.56 -3.28 -19.64
N ARG A 78 19.97 -3.70 -18.44
CA ARG A 78 19.05 -4.05 -17.33
C ARG A 78 19.12 -3.07 -16.17
N ASP A 79 19.58 -1.86 -16.44
CA ASP A 79 19.74 -0.75 -15.49
C ASP A 79 18.40 -0.14 -15.06
N GLN A 80 17.32 -0.39 -15.80
CA GLN A 80 15.98 0.11 -15.53
C GLN A 80 14.94 -1.02 -15.48
N ALA A 81 14.14 -1.07 -14.42
CA ALA A 81 12.95 -1.91 -14.33
C ALA A 81 11.71 -1.15 -14.83
N ASP A 82 10.87 -1.82 -15.62
CA ASP A 82 9.55 -1.35 -16.03
C ASP A 82 8.46 -2.25 -15.45
N TYR A 83 7.65 -1.71 -14.55
CA TYR A 83 6.58 -2.46 -13.89
C TYR A 83 5.27 -2.51 -14.69
N ASP A 84 5.17 -1.80 -15.82
CA ASP A 84 4.08 -2.04 -16.76
C ASP A 84 4.15 -3.45 -17.38
N GLU A 85 5.34 -4.06 -17.44
CA GLU A 85 5.53 -5.46 -17.87
C GLU A 85 4.78 -6.49 -16.99
N ILE A 86 4.69 -6.22 -15.68
CA ILE A 86 3.94 -7.06 -14.72
C ILE A 86 2.51 -6.57 -14.51
N TRP A 87 2.15 -5.38 -15.02
CA TRP A 87 0.81 -4.82 -14.97
C TRP A 87 -0.12 -5.32 -16.09
N THR A 88 -0.16 -6.62 -16.32
CA THR A 88 -1.01 -7.23 -17.34
C THR A 88 -2.27 -7.85 -16.74
N SER A 89 -3.28 -8.08 -17.59
CA SER A 89 -4.51 -8.82 -17.24
C SER A 89 -4.24 -10.24 -16.75
N LYS A 90 -3.07 -10.82 -17.08
CA LYS A 90 -2.66 -12.16 -16.70
C LYS A 90 -1.89 -12.22 -15.37
N ILE A 91 -1.36 -11.09 -14.90
CA ILE A 91 -0.50 -11.02 -13.71
C ILE A 91 -1.17 -10.12 -12.65
N LEU A 92 -0.71 -8.87 -12.47
CA LEU A 92 -1.12 -8.09 -11.30
C LEU A 92 -2.58 -7.64 -11.32
N ARG A 93 -3.20 -7.43 -12.49
CA ARG A 93 -4.61 -7.02 -12.55
C ARG A 93 -5.56 -8.09 -11.98
N ARG A 94 -5.17 -9.37 -11.96
CA ARG A 94 -5.97 -10.45 -11.32
C ARG A 94 -6.08 -10.29 -9.81
N ALA A 95 -5.15 -9.58 -9.19
CA ALA A 95 -5.22 -9.29 -7.77
C ALA A 95 -6.29 -8.26 -7.40
N PHE A 96 -6.92 -7.61 -8.39
CA PHE A 96 -7.91 -6.55 -8.20
C PHE A 96 -9.23 -6.90 -8.92
N LYS A 97 -10.05 -7.75 -8.30
CA LYS A 97 -11.26 -8.29 -8.93
C LYS A 97 -12.31 -7.22 -9.26
N GLY A 98 -12.42 -6.18 -8.43
CA GLY A 98 -13.38 -5.08 -8.62
C GLY A 98 -12.79 -3.87 -9.36
N LEU A 99 -11.53 -3.93 -9.82
CA LEU A 99 -10.83 -2.81 -10.44
C LEU A 99 -11.61 -2.15 -11.58
N ARG A 100 -12.10 -2.95 -12.53
CA ARG A 100 -12.80 -2.41 -13.71
C ARG A 100 -14.11 -1.74 -13.33
N ALA A 101 -14.83 -2.28 -12.35
CA ALA A 101 -16.08 -1.69 -11.89
C ALA A 101 -15.82 -0.34 -11.21
N GLU A 102 -14.79 -0.26 -10.36
CA GLU A 102 -14.46 0.99 -9.66
C GLU A 102 -13.91 2.06 -10.61
N ALA A 103 -13.05 1.68 -11.57
CA ALA A 103 -12.52 2.62 -12.55
C ALA A 103 -13.62 3.24 -13.41
N ARG A 104 -14.65 2.47 -13.82
CA ARG A 104 -15.81 2.98 -14.57
C ARG A 104 -16.61 4.00 -13.77
N LYS A 105 -16.80 3.79 -12.47
CA LYS A 105 -17.55 4.72 -11.60
C LYS A 105 -16.88 6.10 -11.53
N SER A 106 -15.56 6.16 -11.66
CA SER A 106 -14.79 7.40 -11.63
C SER A 106 -14.42 7.93 -13.01
N ASN A 107 -15.03 7.44 -14.10
CA ASN A 107 -14.64 7.73 -15.49
C ASN A 107 -13.12 7.58 -15.74
N GLY A 108 -12.48 6.65 -15.03
CA GLY A 108 -11.04 6.41 -15.08
C GLY A 108 -10.68 5.16 -15.88
N THR A 109 -9.42 5.07 -16.27
CA THR A 109 -8.85 3.87 -16.87
C THR A 109 -8.24 2.98 -15.78
N ALA A 110 -8.48 1.67 -15.87
CA ALA A 110 -7.86 0.66 -14.99
C ALA A 110 -6.35 0.47 -15.30
N SER A 111 -5.59 1.56 -15.33
CA SER A 111 -4.14 1.59 -15.55
C SER A 111 -3.37 1.34 -14.24
N ARG A 112 -2.07 1.06 -14.38
CA ARG A 112 -1.17 0.86 -13.24
C ARG A 112 -1.10 2.10 -12.39
N GLU A 113 -0.82 3.22 -13.05
CA GLU A 113 -0.75 4.56 -12.46
C GLU A 113 -2.01 4.91 -11.67
N TRP A 114 -3.19 4.63 -12.24
CA TRP A 114 -4.46 4.90 -11.55
C TRP A 114 -4.58 4.08 -10.26
N VAL A 115 -4.24 2.79 -10.31
CA VAL A 115 -4.25 1.93 -9.12
C VAL A 115 -3.22 2.39 -8.10
N TYR A 116 -2.01 2.72 -8.55
CA TYR A 116 -0.94 3.22 -7.70
C TYR A 116 -1.33 4.50 -6.98
N ALA A 117 -1.96 5.45 -7.68
CA ALA A 117 -2.47 6.69 -7.08
C ALA A 117 -3.45 6.41 -5.94
N ARG A 118 -4.41 5.49 -6.15
CA ARG A 118 -5.37 5.09 -5.10
C ARG A 118 -4.69 4.38 -3.92
N VAL A 119 -3.70 3.54 -4.19
CA VAL A 119 -2.95 2.84 -3.14
C VAL A 119 -2.05 3.81 -2.34
N LYS A 120 -1.50 4.85 -2.98
CA LYS A 120 -0.71 5.90 -2.32
C LYS A 120 -1.52 6.66 -1.27
N GLU A 121 -2.80 6.93 -1.53
CA GLU A 121 -3.70 7.59 -0.56
C GLU A 121 -3.77 6.77 0.75
N VAL A 122 -4.00 5.47 0.64
CA VAL A 122 -4.05 4.53 1.79
C VAL A 122 -2.68 4.38 2.45
N HIS A 123 -1.60 4.34 1.67
CA HIS A 123 -0.24 4.24 2.21
C HIS A 123 0.14 5.46 3.06
N ALA A 124 -0.19 6.67 2.58
CA ALA A 124 0.04 7.91 3.32
C ALA A 124 -0.71 7.91 4.65
N LEU A 125 -2.00 7.55 4.63
CA LEU A 125 -2.81 7.42 5.84
C LEU A 125 -2.21 6.41 6.82
N ARG A 126 -1.90 5.19 6.35
CA ARG A 126 -1.31 4.13 7.18
C ARG A 126 0.00 4.56 7.82
N ASN A 127 0.87 5.24 7.07
CA ASN A 127 2.15 5.70 7.59
C ASN A 127 1.95 6.71 8.71
N ARG A 128 1.03 7.65 8.52
CA ARG A 128 0.69 8.64 9.54
C ARG A 128 0.15 8.01 10.82
N ILE A 129 -0.76 7.03 10.70
CA ILE A 129 -1.27 6.24 11.83
C ILE A 129 -0.12 5.50 12.54
N SER A 130 0.82 4.91 11.79
CA SER A 130 1.96 4.20 12.39
C SER A 130 2.96 5.10 13.12
N HIS A 131 2.99 6.39 12.77
CA HIS A 131 3.76 7.42 13.48
C HIS A 131 2.97 8.08 14.62
N HIS A 132 1.74 7.63 14.89
CA HIS A 132 0.83 8.21 15.88
C HIS A 132 0.58 9.72 15.66
N GLU A 133 0.61 10.15 14.41
CA GLU A 133 0.37 11.55 14.05
C GLU A 133 -1.14 11.83 13.91
N PRO A 134 -1.62 13.02 14.31
CA PRO A 134 -3.05 13.35 14.31
C PRO A 134 -3.61 13.53 12.89
N LEU A 135 -4.89 13.18 12.73
CA LEU A 135 -5.69 13.33 11.51
C LEU A 135 -6.69 14.50 11.56
N VAL A 136 -6.75 15.23 12.67
CA VAL A 136 -7.75 16.31 12.92
C VAL A 136 -7.74 17.37 11.82
N ASN A 137 -6.55 17.75 11.35
CA ASN A 137 -6.37 18.73 10.27
C ASN A 137 -6.12 18.06 8.91
N GLY A 138 -6.59 16.82 8.75
CA GLY A 138 -6.26 15.97 7.60
C GLY A 138 -4.79 15.55 7.54
N PHE A 139 -4.40 14.93 6.43
CA PHE A 139 -3.06 14.43 6.18
C PHE A 139 -2.62 14.75 4.75
N PRO A 140 -1.34 15.12 4.53
CA PRO A 140 -0.85 15.46 3.21
C PRO A 140 -0.64 14.20 2.34
N LEU A 141 -0.89 14.32 1.04
CA LEU A 141 -0.50 13.32 0.06
C LEU A 141 0.92 13.61 -0.47
N PRO A 142 1.88 12.68 -0.30
CA PRO A 142 3.25 12.91 -0.74
C PRO A 142 3.35 13.18 -2.25
N GLY A 143 3.87 14.37 -2.58
CA GLY A 143 4.12 14.80 -3.96
C GLY A 143 2.90 15.35 -4.71
N GLN A 144 1.78 15.60 -4.03
CA GLN A 144 0.63 16.29 -4.61
C GLN A 144 0.47 17.65 -3.97
N MET A 145 0.37 18.68 -4.80
CA MET A 145 0.12 20.05 -4.38
C MET A 145 -1.29 20.47 -4.83
N ASP A 146 -1.92 21.35 -4.06
CA ASP A 146 -3.11 22.07 -4.49
C ASP A 146 -2.77 23.22 -5.43
N GLU A 147 -3.79 23.94 -5.88
CA GLU A 147 -3.67 25.11 -6.78
C GLU A 147 -2.77 26.21 -6.19
N ASN A 148 -2.66 26.28 -4.87
CA ASN A 148 -1.86 27.25 -4.13
C ASN A 148 -0.45 26.74 -3.81
N GLN A 149 -0.01 25.65 -4.44
CA GLN A 149 1.28 24.98 -4.19
C GLN A 149 1.46 24.48 -2.74
N THR A 150 0.37 24.30 -1.99
CA THR A 150 0.41 23.69 -0.66
C THR A 150 0.17 22.18 -0.78
N PRO A 151 0.73 21.35 0.11
CA PRO A 151 0.52 19.91 0.03
C PRO A 151 -0.96 19.56 0.09
N LEU A 152 -1.48 18.88 -0.95
CA LEU A 152 -2.87 18.47 -1.00
C LEU A 152 -3.18 17.60 0.22
N ARG A 153 -4.15 18.03 1.03
CA ARG A 153 -4.54 17.33 2.27
C ARG A 153 -5.83 16.58 2.07
N LEU A 154 -5.88 15.35 2.57
CA LEU A 154 -7.11 14.58 2.71
C LEU A 154 -7.60 14.61 4.15
N THR A 155 -8.92 14.74 4.35
CA THR A 155 -9.54 14.58 5.68
C THR A 155 -9.55 13.12 6.12
N ALA A 156 -9.86 12.86 7.39
CA ALA A 156 -10.01 11.49 7.90
C ALA A 156 -11.14 10.72 7.18
N GLU A 157 -12.22 11.40 6.82
CA GLU A 157 -13.33 10.84 6.03
C GLU A 157 -12.89 10.48 4.62
N GLN A 158 -12.14 11.37 3.95
CA GLN A 158 -11.59 11.08 2.62
C GLN A 158 -10.58 9.93 2.67
N GLY A 159 -9.77 9.84 3.73
CA GLY A 159 -8.89 8.71 3.98
C GLY A 159 -9.64 7.39 4.18
N HIS A 160 -10.75 7.41 4.92
CA HIS A 160 -11.61 6.25 5.07
C HIS A 160 -12.23 5.83 3.74
N GLU A 161 -12.74 6.77 2.95
CA GLU A 161 -13.27 6.48 1.61
C GLU A 161 -12.18 5.92 0.68
N ALA A 162 -10.93 6.39 0.78
CA ALA A 162 -9.80 5.80 0.04
C ALA A 162 -9.59 4.32 0.43
N CYS A 163 -9.70 3.97 1.72
CA CYS A 163 -9.67 2.57 2.16
C CYS A 163 -10.83 1.75 1.59
N MET A 164 -12.06 2.29 1.61
CA MET A 164 -13.24 1.62 1.06
C MET A 164 -13.14 1.42 -0.45
N ARG A 165 -12.60 2.43 -1.16
CA ARG A 165 -12.31 2.36 -2.59
C ARG A 165 -11.31 1.25 -2.90
N LEU A 166 -10.19 1.20 -2.16
CA LEU A 166 -9.19 0.14 -2.34
C LEU A 166 -9.79 -1.24 -2.03
N ALA A 167 -10.64 -1.35 -1.00
CA ALA A 167 -11.33 -2.59 -0.69
C ALA A 167 -12.22 -3.07 -1.86
N ARG A 168 -13.02 -2.17 -2.46
CA ARG A 168 -13.83 -2.47 -3.66
C ARG A 168 -12.97 -2.90 -4.85
N MET A 169 -11.77 -2.32 -5.00
CA MET A 169 -10.85 -2.70 -6.07
C MET A 169 -10.29 -4.11 -5.88
N LEU A 170 -9.93 -4.48 -4.65
CA LEU A 170 -9.32 -5.77 -4.32
C LEU A 170 -10.32 -6.92 -4.48
N ASP A 171 -11.50 -6.80 -3.87
CA ASP A 171 -12.55 -7.82 -3.91
C ASP A 171 -13.94 -7.17 -3.90
N ILE A 172 -14.88 -7.78 -4.61
CA ILE A 172 -16.22 -7.25 -4.83
C ILE A 172 -17.07 -7.18 -3.55
N HIS A 173 -16.75 -7.98 -2.52
CA HIS A 173 -17.52 -8.04 -1.26
C HIS A 173 -16.77 -7.47 -0.05
N LEU A 174 -15.47 -7.19 -0.18
CA LEU A 174 -14.64 -6.76 0.94
C LEU A 174 -15.10 -5.43 1.53
N ALA A 175 -15.51 -4.49 0.67
CA ALA A 175 -16.00 -3.19 1.14
C ALA A 175 -17.30 -3.30 1.94
N ASP A 176 -18.25 -4.14 1.50
CA ASP A 176 -19.52 -4.33 2.22
C ASP A 176 -19.28 -4.99 3.58
N TRP A 177 -18.36 -5.97 3.62
CA TRP A 177 -17.94 -6.58 4.87
C TRP A 177 -17.29 -5.56 5.81
N LEU A 178 -16.37 -4.72 5.32
CA LEU A 178 -15.75 -3.67 6.13
C LEU A 178 -16.77 -2.64 6.64
N ALA A 179 -17.73 -2.23 5.80
CA ALA A 179 -18.76 -1.28 6.21
C ALA A 179 -19.63 -1.82 7.35
N THR A 180 -19.90 -3.14 7.34
CA THR A 180 -20.72 -3.81 8.36
C THR A 180 -19.94 -4.05 9.66
N ASN A 181 -18.62 -4.27 9.57
CA ASN A 181 -17.79 -4.70 10.71
C ASN A 181 -16.88 -3.60 11.27
N SER A 182 -16.87 -2.41 10.67
CA SER A 182 -16.03 -1.30 11.11
C SER A 182 -16.79 -0.29 11.96
N ARG A 183 -16.16 0.15 13.05
CA ARG A 183 -16.64 1.27 13.88
C ARG A 183 -16.19 2.64 13.33
N VAL A 184 -15.31 2.67 12.33
CA VAL A 184 -14.72 3.91 11.80
C VAL A 184 -15.79 4.92 11.33
N PRO A 185 -16.84 4.54 10.58
CA PRO A 185 -17.87 5.51 10.18
C PRO A 185 -18.56 6.19 11.37
N ALA A 186 -18.78 5.47 12.47
CA ALA A 186 -19.37 6.03 13.69
C ALA A 186 -18.38 6.98 14.39
N LEU A 187 -17.11 6.58 14.48
CA LEU A 187 -16.06 7.40 15.10
C LEU A 187 -15.80 8.71 14.33
N LEU A 188 -15.82 8.70 13.01
CA LEU A 188 -15.63 9.91 12.19
C LEU A 188 -16.76 10.94 12.37
N ARG A 189 -17.97 10.50 12.74
CA ARG A 189 -19.08 11.42 13.05
C ARG A 189 -18.90 12.10 14.41
N ILE A 190 -18.12 11.50 15.30
CA ILE A 190 -17.79 12.08 16.60
C ILE A 190 -16.67 13.09 16.36
N ARG A 191 -17.03 14.36 16.21
CA ARG A 191 -16.02 15.43 16.24
C ARG A 191 -15.39 15.45 17.63
N PRO A 192 -14.05 15.42 17.76
CA PRO A 192 -13.41 15.69 19.04
C PRO A 192 -13.87 17.08 19.50
N ASP A 193 -14.57 17.16 20.61
CA ASP A 193 -14.97 18.43 21.19
C ASP A 193 -13.72 19.09 21.80
N PRO A 194 -13.25 20.24 21.29
CA PRO A 194 -12.13 20.94 21.90
C PRO A 194 -12.42 21.37 23.34
N GLN A 195 -13.69 21.47 23.76
CA GLN A 195 -14.07 21.86 25.12
C GLN A 195 -13.97 20.72 26.13
N GLY A 196 -13.92 19.45 25.69
CA GLY A 196 -13.77 18.29 26.57
C GLY A 196 -12.41 18.19 27.27
N CYS A 197 -11.35 18.79 26.71
CA CYS A 197 -10.03 18.86 27.37
C CYS A 197 -10.02 19.89 28.51
N ALA A 198 -10.85 20.95 28.43
CA ALA A 198 -10.89 21.99 29.46
C ALA A 198 -11.52 21.53 30.78
N GLN A 199 -12.15 20.34 30.80
CA GLN A 199 -12.78 19.76 31.99
C GLN A 199 -11.99 18.58 32.58
N GLN A 200 -10.84 18.21 31.98
CA GLN A 200 -9.95 17.18 32.52
C GLN A 200 -8.79 17.85 33.26
N PRO A 201 -8.52 17.49 34.54
CA PRO A 201 -7.52 18.15 35.37
C PRO A 201 -6.06 17.98 34.88
N ASP A 202 -5.82 17.12 33.88
CA ASP A 202 -4.48 16.77 33.38
C ASP A 202 -4.15 17.31 31.96
N CYS A 203 -4.98 18.19 31.37
CA CYS A 203 -4.62 18.81 30.08
C CYS A 203 -3.49 19.84 30.27
N VAL A 204 -2.24 19.38 30.09
CA VAL A 204 -1.05 20.24 30.00
C VAL A 204 -1.17 21.12 28.77
N THR A 205 -1.57 22.37 28.95
CA THR A 205 -1.39 23.43 27.95
C THR A 205 0.12 23.72 27.84
N ARG A 206 0.73 23.38 26.70
CA ARG A 206 2.09 23.86 26.40
C ARG A 206 2.05 25.35 26.00
N PRO A 207 3.09 26.13 26.36
CA PRO A 207 3.18 27.56 26.09
C PRO A 207 3.30 27.89 24.60
#